data_AF-A0A940X687-F1
#
_entry.id   AF-A0A940X687-F1
#
_cell.length_a   1.000
_cell.length_b   1.000
_cell.length_c   1.000
_cell.angle_alpha   90.00
_cell.angle_beta   90.00
_cell.angle_gamma   90.00
#
_symmetry.space_group_name_H-M   'P 1'
#
loop_
_entity.id
_entity.type
_entity.pdbx_description
1 polymer ?
#
loop_
_entity_poly.entity_id
_entity_poly.type
_entity_poly.pdbx_seq_one_letter_code
_entity_poly.pdbx_strand_id
1 'polypeptide(L)'
;MKAKELIEKFRKSESKIVVTELVSMFAYSENIDSQVADNNLTFRTEIVEELLNDFSSIDVELIRKIFDEELKCELSTRRHDNLYQLCFYLFKIGELEDVFLIYDAKFNSKNMDVGTMLDSEMMYLNQPIDNVISFVKLQLNEKPELNEKYKTILNELNNLKRHPNYNLSEYSTFINGYFFGHENQIETKLTKKWWKFW
;
A
#
# COMPACT_ATOMS: atom_id res chain seq x y z
N MET A 1 -7.75 22.47 -6.32
CA MET A 1 -6.59 22.34 -5.41
C MET A 1 -5.61 21.41 -6.09
N LYS A 2 -4.30 21.65 -6.02
CA LYS A 2 -3.32 20.71 -6.58
C LYS A 2 -2.99 19.60 -5.57
N ALA A 3 -2.53 18.44 -6.06
CA ALA A 3 -2.12 17.31 -5.22
C ALA A 3 -1.13 17.71 -4.11
N LYS A 4 -0.04 18.40 -4.49
CA LYS A 4 0.97 18.92 -3.56
C LYS A 4 0.38 19.81 -2.46
N GLU A 5 -0.54 20.71 -2.82
CA GLU A 5 -1.20 21.59 -1.85
C GLU A 5 -2.06 20.80 -0.85
N LEU A 6 -2.73 19.74 -1.32
CA LEU A 6 -3.52 18.86 -0.48
C LEU A 6 -2.63 18.09 0.51
N ILE A 7 -1.53 17.51 0.03
CA ILE A 7 -0.56 16.79 0.87
C ILE A 7 0.01 17.71 1.95
N GLU A 8 0.48 18.91 1.57
CA GLU A 8 1.02 19.88 2.53
C GLU A 8 -0.02 20.32 3.56
N LYS A 9 -1.27 20.52 3.14
CA LYS A 9 -2.37 20.82 4.07
C LYS A 9 -2.63 19.67 5.01
N PHE A 10 -2.64 18.43 4.51
CA PHE A 10 -2.86 17.25 5.34
C PHE A 10 -1.75 17.10 6.40
N ARG A 11 -0.48 17.21 5.99
CA ARG A 11 0.69 17.18 6.89
C ARG A 11 0.64 18.23 8.01
N LYS A 12 0.03 19.39 7.75
CA LYS A 12 -0.10 20.51 8.70
C LYS A 12 -1.42 20.49 9.49
N SER A 13 -2.34 19.57 9.18
CA SER A 13 -3.68 19.57 9.76
C SER A 13 -3.69 18.85 11.10
N GLU A 14 -3.95 19.59 12.18
CA GLU A 14 -4.24 19.01 13.50
C GLU A 14 -5.76 18.80 13.72
N SER A 15 -6.59 19.40 12.87
CA SER A 15 -8.06 19.39 13.01
C SER A 15 -8.71 18.27 12.19
N LYS A 16 -9.47 17.41 12.88
CA LYS A 16 -10.29 16.34 12.25
C LYS A 16 -11.29 16.88 11.22
N ILE A 17 -11.80 18.10 11.40
CA ILE A 17 -12.74 18.73 10.46
C ILE A 17 -12.03 19.00 9.14
N VAL A 18 -10.85 19.61 9.20
CA VAL A 18 -10.03 19.90 8.01
C VAL A 18 -9.66 18.61 7.27
N VAL A 19 -9.27 17.57 8.01
CA VAL A 19 -8.99 16.25 7.42
C VAL A 19 -10.21 15.69 6.67
N THR A 20 -11.42 15.83 7.22
CA THR A 20 -12.66 15.34 6.58
C THR A 20 -12.96 16.11 5.29
N GLU A 21 -12.78 17.42 5.31
CA GLU A 21 -12.94 18.26 4.11
C GLU A 21 -11.93 17.89 3.02
N LEU A 22 -10.66 17.66 3.37
CA LEU A 22 -9.64 17.23 2.41
C LEU A 22 -9.96 15.86 1.80
N VAL A 23 -10.44 14.90 2.61
CA VAL A 23 -10.84 13.56 2.12
C VAL A 23 -11.96 13.65 1.10
N SER A 24 -12.95 14.53 1.32
CA SER A 24 -14.06 14.71 0.38
C SER A 24 -13.62 15.12 -1.03
N MET A 25 -12.42 15.71 -1.17
CA MET A 25 -11.88 16.13 -2.47
C MET A 25 -11.38 14.96 -3.32
N PHE A 26 -11.07 13.82 -2.70
CA PHE A 26 -10.53 12.65 -3.38
C PHE A 26 -11.32 11.36 -3.14
N ALA A 27 -12.38 11.42 -2.32
CA ALA A 27 -13.24 10.28 -2.03
C ALA A 27 -13.81 9.63 -3.31
N TYR A 28 -13.99 8.32 -3.30
CA TYR A 28 -14.61 7.60 -4.40
C TYR A 28 -15.98 8.20 -4.73
N SER A 29 -16.18 8.58 -5.99
CA SER A 29 -17.42 9.18 -6.47
C SER A 29 -17.84 8.52 -7.78
N GLU A 30 -18.73 7.53 -7.66
CA GLU A 30 -19.27 6.81 -8.80
C GLU A 30 -19.91 7.76 -9.83
N ASN A 31 -19.60 7.56 -11.10
CA ASN A 31 -20.23 8.29 -12.20
C ASN A 31 -21.02 7.32 -13.09
N ILE A 32 -22.35 7.34 -12.90
CA ILE A 32 -23.29 6.44 -13.55
C ILE A 32 -23.44 6.75 -15.05
N ASP A 33 -23.15 7.98 -15.48
CA ASP A 33 -23.46 8.49 -16.81
C ASP A 33 -22.22 8.58 -17.73
N SER A 34 -21.05 8.12 -17.28
CA SER A 34 -19.79 8.27 -18.02
C SER A 34 -19.01 6.96 -18.17
N GLN A 35 -18.10 6.91 -19.15
CA GLN A 35 -17.14 5.79 -19.29
C GLN A 35 -16.11 5.75 -18.16
N VAL A 36 -15.94 6.88 -17.45
CA VAL A 36 -15.10 7.01 -16.26
C VAL A 36 -15.95 6.62 -15.07
N ALA A 37 -15.57 5.54 -14.38
CA ALA A 37 -16.37 4.99 -13.29
C ALA A 37 -16.26 5.81 -12.00
N ASP A 38 -15.23 6.65 -11.86
CA ASP A 38 -14.99 7.49 -10.68
C ASP A 38 -14.50 8.89 -11.05
N ASN A 39 -15.22 9.92 -10.62
CA ASN A 39 -14.92 11.32 -10.90
C ASN A 39 -13.60 11.80 -10.31
N ASN A 40 -13.16 11.19 -9.21
CA ASN A 40 -12.00 11.65 -8.45
C ASN A 40 -10.75 10.79 -8.68
N LEU A 41 -10.82 9.78 -9.54
CA LEU A 41 -9.72 8.86 -9.81
C LEU A 41 -8.45 9.58 -10.25
N THR A 42 -8.55 10.48 -11.23
CA THR A 42 -7.41 11.25 -11.72
C THR A 42 -6.74 12.06 -10.61
N PHE A 43 -7.53 12.71 -9.75
CA PHE A 43 -6.96 13.51 -8.66
C PHE A 43 -6.33 12.63 -7.57
N ARG A 44 -6.90 11.44 -7.28
CA ARG A 44 -6.23 10.46 -6.40
C ARG A 44 -4.90 10.01 -6.96
N THR A 45 -4.83 9.69 -8.25
CA THR A 45 -3.58 9.29 -8.91
C THR A 45 -2.53 10.39 -8.81
N GLU A 46 -2.89 11.66 -9.06
CA GLU A 46 -1.96 12.79 -8.88
C GLU A 46 -1.41 12.89 -7.45
N ILE A 47 -2.24 12.66 -6.42
CA ILE A 47 -1.80 12.65 -5.02
C ILE A 47 -0.83 11.50 -4.76
N VAL A 48 -1.17 10.30 -5.25
CA VAL A 48 -0.34 9.10 -5.07
C VAL A 48 1.01 9.28 -5.74
N GLU A 49 1.06 9.80 -6.97
CA GLU A 49 2.31 10.06 -7.68
C GLU A 49 3.16 11.15 -7.00
N GLU A 50 2.54 12.25 -6.55
CA GLU A 50 3.27 13.33 -5.86
C GLU A 50 3.91 12.85 -4.55
N LEU A 51 3.27 11.92 -3.83
CA LEU A 51 3.81 11.33 -2.59
C LEU A 51 5.10 10.50 -2.83
N LEU A 52 5.32 9.96 -4.03
CA LEU A 52 6.35 8.95 -4.27
C LEU A 52 7.75 9.40 -3.84
N ASN A 53 8.06 10.67 -4.04
CA ASN A 53 9.40 11.20 -3.83
C ASN A 53 9.76 11.45 -2.36
N ASP A 54 8.78 11.69 -1.48
CA ASP A 54 9.03 12.17 -0.12
C ASP A 54 8.07 11.63 0.96
N PHE A 55 7.30 10.57 0.68
CA PHE A 55 6.39 10.00 1.66
C PHE A 55 7.13 9.47 2.90
N SER A 56 6.48 9.61 4.05
CA SER A 56 7.02 9.15 5.34
C SER A 56 5.91 8.72 6.29
N SER A 57 6.25 8.39 7.55
CA SER A 57 5.28 8.05 8.58
C SER A 57 4.28 9.19 8.88
N ILE A 58 4.62 10.44 8.58
CA ILE A 58 3.68 11.58 8.71
C ILE A 58 2.49 11.43 7.74
N ASP A 59 2.71 10.75 6.61
CA ASP A 59 1.71 10.60 5.54
C ASP A 59 0.84 9.34 5.71
N VAL A 60 1.12 8.48 6.69
CA VAL A 60 0.47 7.17 6.82
C VAL A 60 -1.06 7.29 6.90
N GLU A 61 -1.59 8.30 7.60
CA GLU A 61 -3.03 8.51 7.69
C GLU A 61 -3.63 8.95 6.35
N LEU A 62 -2.94 9.82 5.59
CA LEU A 62 -3.38 10.20 4.25
C LEU A 62 -3.37 8.99 3.32
N ILE A 63 -2.30 8.20 3.32
CA ILE A 63 -2.14 7.00 2.50
C ILE A 63 -3.27 6.00 2.80
N ARG A 64 -3.56 5.74 4.08
CA ARG A 64 -4.69 4.86 4.48
C ARG A 64 -6.03 5.38 3.97
N LYS A 65 -6.28 6.68 4.05
CA LYS A 65 -7.52 7.27 3.53
C LYS A 65 -7.64 7.14 2.02
N ILE A 66 -6.56 7.38 1.27
CA ILE A 66 -6.55 7.18 -0.19
C ILE A 66 -6.77 5.70 -0.51
N PHE A 67 -6.12 4.80 0.24
CA PHE A 67 -6.28 3.35 0.10
C PHE A 67 -7.73 2.91 0.29
N ASP A 68 -8.41 3.40 1.32
CA ASP A 68 -9.82 3.07 1.57
C ASP A 68 -10.71 3.48 0.40
N GLU A 69 -10.47 4.66 -0.19
CA GLU A 69 -11.24 5.16 -1.33
C GLU A 69 -10.93 4.38 -2.62
N GLU A 70 -9.68 4.00 -2.85
CA GLU A 70 -9.29 3.11 -3.95
C GLU A 70 -9.89 1.72 -3.81
N LEU A 71 -9.92 1.15 -2.60
CA LEU A 71 -10.53 -0.14 -2.36
C LEU A 71 -12.05 -0.09 -2.56
N LYS A 72 -12.72 1.01 -2.20
CA LYS A 72 -14.15 1.23 -2.52
C LYS A 72 -14.39 1.29 -4.03
N CYS A 73 -13.51 1.98 -4.76
CA CYS A 73 -13.54 2.05 -6.22
C CYS A 73 -13.42 0.65 -6.83
N GLU A 74 -12.44 -0.13 -6.37
CA GLU A 74 -12.19 -1.49 -6.82
C GLU A 74 -13.39 -2.41 -6.55
N LEU A 75 -13.92 -2.40 -5.32
CA LEU A 75 -15.06 -3.24 -4.95
C LEU A 75 -16.34 -2.90 -5.73
N SER A 76 -16.50 -1.63 -6.11
CA SER A 76 -17.67 -1.15 -6.87
C SER A 76 -17.53 -1.40 -8.37
N THR A 77 -16.34 -1.16 -8.93
CA THR A 77 -16.14 -1.02 -10.38
C THR A 77 -15.20 -2.07 -10.99
N ARG A 78 -14.48 -2.83 -10.14
CA ARG A 78 -13.37 -3.72 -10.52
C ARG A 78 -12.21 -3.00 -11.21
N ARG A 79 -12.04 -1.70 -10.92
CA ARG A 79 -10.94 -0.88 -11.39
C ARG A 79 -10.20 -0.29 -10.19
N HIS A 80 -8.88 -0.30 -10.30
CA HIS A 80 -7.94 0.33 -9.38
C HIS A 80 -6.75 0.80 -10.20
N ASP A 81 -6.26 1.99 -9.89
CA ASP A 81 -5.04 2.52 -10.53
C ASP A 81 -3.89 2.59 -9.51
N ASN A 82 -4.23 2.72 -8.22
CA ASN A 82 -3.25 3.14 -7.22
C ASN A 82 -2.96 2.09 -6.13
N LEU A 83 -3.72 0.99 -6.04
CA LEU A 83 -3.59 0.02 -4.95
C LEU A 83 -2.18 -0.58 -4.82
N TYR A 84 -1.49 -0.87 -5.93
CA TYR A 84 -0.13 -1.43 -5.88
C TYR A 84 0.88 -0.44 -5.27
N GLN A 85 0.84 0.83 -5.69
CA GLN A 85 1.73 1.88 -5.19
C GLN A 85 1.41 2.25 -3.73
N LEU A 86 0.13 2.26 -3.35
CA LEU A 86 -0.27 2.47 -1.95
C LEU A 86 0.19 1.31 -1.05
N CYS A 87 0.04 0.04 -1.50
CA CYS A 87 0.60 -1.11 -0.78
C CYS A 87 2.12 -0.99 -0.62
N PHE A 88 2.83 -0.47 -1.63
CA PHE A 88 4.27 -0.18 -1.51
C PHE A 88 4.57 0.88 -0.44
N TYR A 89 3.79 1.97 -0.38
CA TYR A 89 3.97 2.98 0.67
C TYR A 89 3.77 2.40 2.06
N LEU A 90 2.70 1.63 2.26
CA LEU A 90 2.42 0.95 3.53
C LEU A 90 3.53 -0.04 3.88
N PHE A 91 4.01 -0.82 2.90
CA PHE A 91 5.16 -1.71 3.07
C PHE A 91 6.41 -0.96 3.54
N LYS A 92 6.67 0.21 2.95
CA LYS A 92 7.84 1.03 3.26
C LYS A 92 7.79 1.71 4.61
N ILE A 93 6.63 2.23 4.99
CA ILE A 93 6.41 2.84 6.31
C ILE A 93 6.51 1.76 7.39
N GLY A 94 5.87 0.61 7.16
CA GLY A 94 6.07 -0.59 7.96
C GLY A 94 5.31 -0.65 9.29
N GLU A 95 4.19 0.06 9.41
CA GLU A 95 3.27 -0.06 10.56
C GLU A 95 2.52 -1.39 10.49
N LEU A 96 2.60 -2.19 11.57
CA LEU A 96 2.11 -3.57 11.58
C LEU A 96 0.61 -3.69 11.32
N GLU A 97 -0.19 -2.69 11.73
CA GLU A 97 -1.62 -2.61 11.51
C GLU A 97 -2.01 -2.67 10.02
N ASP A 98 -1.13 -2.22 9.12
CA ASP A 98 -1.41 -2.14 7.68
C ASP A 98 -1.43 -3.50 6.98
N VAL A 99 -1.03 -4.57 7.68
CA VAL A 99 -1.07 -5.94 7.15
C VAL A 99 -2.50 -6.33 6.77
N PHE A 100 -3.49 -5.81 7.50
CA PHE A 100 -4.90 -6.07 7.25
C PHE A 100 -5.41 -5.34 6.00
N LEU A 101 -4.90 -4.12 5.73
CA LEU A 101 -5.25 -3.37 4.52
C LEU A 101 -4.68 -4.05 3.28
N ILE A 102 -3.40 -4.40 3.30
CA ILE A 102 -2.74 -5.11 2.19
C ILE A 102 -3.43 -6.48 1.96
N TYR A 103 -3.80 -7.18 3.04
CA TYR A 103 -4.57 -8.41 2.94
C TYR A 103 -5.94 -8.18 2.27
N ASP A 104 -6.67 -7.15 2.68
CA ASP A 104 -7.98 -6.82 2.11
C ASP A 104 -7.87 -6.58 0.60
N ALA A 105 -6.90 -5.79 0.15
CA ALA A 105 -6.71 -5.54 -1.28
C ALA A 105 -6.31 -6.80 -2.05
N LYS A 106 -5.44 -7.65 -1.50
CA LYS A 106 -4.94 -8.83 -2.20
C LYS A 106 -5.91 -10.01 -2.23
N PHE A 107 -6.58 -10.28 -1.12
CA PHE A 107 -7.40 -11.49 -0.97
C PHE A 107 -8.91 -11.21 -0.92
N ASN A 108 -9.34 -10.00 -0.55
CA ASN A 108 -10.75 -9.66 -0.36
C ASN A 108 -11.33 -8.71 -1.42
N SER A 109 -10.52 -8.14 -2.33
CA SER A 109 -11.00 -7.26 -3.42
C SER A 109 -11.92 -7.94 -4.44
N LYS A 110 -12.07 -9.29 -4.38
CA LYS A 110 -12.88 -10.13 -5.28
C LYS A 110 -12.51 -10.06 -6.76
N ASN A 111 -11.51 -9.25 -7.13
CA ASN A 111 -10.99 -9.14 -8.48
C ASN A 111 -9.69 -9.93 -8.60
N MET A 112 -9.67 -10.86 -9.55
CA MET A 112 -8.52 -11.74 -9.79
C MET A 112 -7.30 -10.94 -10.25
N ASP A 113 -7.50 -9.85 -10.99
CA ASP A 113 -6.40 -9.04 -11.53
C ASP A 113 -5.66 -8.34 -10.39
N VAL A 114 -6.39 -7.70 -9.47
CA VAL A 114 -5.81 -7.11 -8.24
C VAL A 114 -5.02 -8.16 -7.46
N GLY A 115 -5.65 -9.31 -7.18
CA GLY A 115 -5.06 -10.35 -6.35
C GLY A 115 -3.77 -10.94 -6.95
N THR A 116 -3.68 -10.96 -8.28
CA THR A 116 -2.51 -11.42 -9.04
C THR A 116 -1.43 -10.36 -9.12
N MET A 117 -1.79 -9.07 -9.26
CA MET A 117 -0.83 -7.97 -9.40
C MET A 117 -0.18 -7.55 -8.07
N LEU A 118 -0.89 -7.67 -6.95
CA LEU A 118 -0.33 -7.32 -5.65
C LEU A 118 0.64 -8.42 -5.17
N ASP A 119 1.88 -8.08 -4.85
CA ASP A 119 2.84 -9.05 -4.32
C ASP A 119 2.47 -9.43 -2.88
N SER A 120 2.54 -10.73 -2.56
CA SER A 120 2.24 -11.20 -1.20
C SER A 120 3.26 -10.66 -0.19
N GLU A 121 4.50 -10.52 -0.63
CA GLU A 121 5.65 -10.06 0.16
C GLU A 121 5.47 -8.64 0.72
N MET A 122 4.57 -7.81 0.17
CA MET A 122 4.22 -6.52 0.76
C MET A 122 3.59 -6.67 2.16
N MET A 123 3.00 -7.82 2.46
CA MET A 123 2.51 -8.14 3.81
C MET A 123 3.63 -8.30 4.85
N TYR A 124 4.90 -8.31 4.44
CA TYR A 124 6.03 -8.25 5.37
C TYR A 124 6.14 -6.88 6.04
N LEU A 125 5.58 -5.82 5.43
CA LEU A 125 5.64 -4.45 5.95
C LEU A 125 7.07 -3.98 6.27
N ASN A 126 8.03 -4.42 5.46
CA ASN A 126 9.46 -4.20 5.70
C ASN A 126 9.93 -4.66 7.11
N GLN A 127 9.23 -5.64 7.71
CA GLN A 127 9.53 -6.28 8.98
C GLN A 127 9.88 -7.76 8.78
N PRO A 128 10.60 -8.39 9.72
CA PRO A 128 10.69 -9.85 9.79
C PRO A 128 9.29 -10.48 9.85
N ILE A 129 9.01 -11.46 8.99
CA ILE A 129 7.69 -12.11 8.89
C ILE A 129 7.19 -12.68 10.23
N ASP A 130 8.09 -13.09 11.11
CA ASP A 130 7.75 -13.56 12.46
C ASP A 130 7.16 -12.48 13.36
N ASN A 131 7.58 -11.23 13.19
CA ASN A 131 7.01 -10.09 13.92
C ASN A 131 5.57 -9.85 13.44
N VAL A 132 5.34 -9.86 12.13
CA VAL A 132 4.01 -9.69 11.53
C VAL A 132 3.07 -10.81 12.00
N ILE A 133 3.51 -12.08 11.94
CA ILE A 133 2.71 -13.23 12.40
C ILE A 133 2.35 -13.07 13.88
N SER A 134 3.32 -12.68 14.72
CA SER A 134 3.10 -12.52 16.16
C SER A 134 2.10 -11.41 16.47
N PHE A 135 2.21 -10.28 15.76
CA PHE A 135 1.26 -9.17 15.86
C PHE A 135 -0.15 -9.59 15.44
N VAL A 136 -0.29 -10.25 14.28
CA VAL A 136 -1.61 -10.70 13.80
C VAL A 136 -2.23 -11.68 14.79
N LYS A 137 -1.47 -12.64 15.32
CA LYS A 137 -1.98 -13.57 16.35
C LYS A 137 -2.52 -12.82 17.57
N LEU A 138 -1.79 -11.80 18.04
CA LEU A 138 -2.24 -10.97 19.16
C LEU A 138 -3.55 -10.24 18.82
N GLN A 139 -3.62 -9.56 17.68
CA GLN A 139 -4.82 -8.84 17.26
C GLN A 139 -6.04 -9.75 17.09
N LEU A 140 -5.88 -10.93 16.49
CA LEU A 140 -6.98 -11.90 16.34
C LEU A 140 -7.46 -12.46 17.68
N ASN A 141 -6.59 -12.55 18.68
CA ASN A 141 -6.95 -13.00 20.02
C ASN A 141 -7.67 -11.90 20.82
N GLU A 142 -7.23 -10.64 20.68
CA GLU A 142 -7.83 -9.49 21.37
C GLU A 142 -9.15 -9.03 20.75
N LYS A 143 -9.36 -9.26 19.44
CA LYS A 143 -10.50 -8.76 18.67
C LYS A 143 -11.15 -9.90 17.86
N PRO A 144 -12.12 -10.62 18.44
CA PRO A 144 -12.79 -11.75 17.78
C PRO A 144 -13.38 -11.42 16.40
N GLU A 145 -13.85 -10.20 16.19
CA GLU A 145 -14.38 -9.71 14.92
C GLU A 145 -13.34 -9.72 13.79
N LEU A 146 -12.05 -9.48 14.11
CA LEU A 146 -10.98 -9.59 13.12
C LEU A 146 -10.75 -11.05 12.72
N ASN A 147 -10.90 -11.99 13.64
CA ASN A 147 -10.76 -13.41 13.35
C ASN A 147 -11.85 -13.90 12.38
N GLU A 148 -13.06 -13.35 12.47
CA GLU A 148 -14.13 -13.65 11.53
C GLU A 148 -13.89 -13.02 10.15
N LYS A 149 -13.40 -11.78 10.10
CA LYS A 149 -13.12 -11.08 8.84
C LYS A 149 -11.91 -11.66 8.10
N TYR A 150 -10.86 -12.03 8.83
CA TYR A 150 -9.55 -12.41 8.27
C TYR A 150 -9.19 -13.88 8.54
N LYS A 151 -10.14 -14.80 8.40
CA LYS A 151 -9.99 -16.23 8.78
C LYS A 151 -8.72 -16.92 8.26
N THR A 152 -8.27 -16.55 7.06
CA THR A 152 -7.14 -17.19 6.39
C THR A 152 -5.83 -16.40 6.46
N ILE A 153 -5.79 -15.21 7.06
CA ILE A 153 -4.58 -14.35 7.06
C ILE A 153 -3.36 -15.05 7.68
N LEU A 154 -3.55 -15.79 8.77
CA LEU A 154 -2.46 -16.56 9.39
C LEU A 154 -2.00 -17.71 8.49
N ASN A 155 -2.91 -18.35 7.75
CA ASN A 155 -2.52 -19.39 6.79
C ASN A 155 -1.65 -18.79 5.69
N GLU A 156 -2.05 -17.64 5.14
CA GLU A 156 -1.29 -16.95 4.10
C GLU A 156 0.09 -16.52 4.63
N LEU A 157 0.16 -15.82 5.76
CA LEU A 157 1.45 -15.42 6.34
C LEU A 157 2.39 -16.61 6.63
N ASN A 158 1.85 -17.73 7.14
CA ASN A 158 2.64 -18.94 7.36
C ASN A 158 3.04 -19.63 6.04
N ASN A 159 2.23 -19.51 4.99
CA ASN A 159 2.58 -19.98 3.66
C ASN A 159 3.73 -19.14 3.08
N LEU A 160 3.63 -17.81 3.12
CA LEU A 160 4.71 -16.90 2.72
C LEU A 160 6.00 -17.15 3.50
N LYS A 161 5.91 -17.47 4.80
CA LYS A 161 7.09 -17.82 5.62
C LYS A 161 7.77 -19.11 5.14
N ARG A 162 6.99 -20.13 4.76
CA ARG A 162 7.51 -21.44 4.35
C ARG A 162 8.00 -21.47 2.91
N HIS A 163 7.34 -20.69 2.04
CA HIS A 163 7.56 -20.67 0.61
C HIS A 163 7.64 -19.22 0.10
N PRO A 164 8.63 -18.43 0.56
CA PRO A 164 8.81 -17.07 0.05
C PRO A 164 9.26 -17.11 -1.41
N ASN A 165 8.71 -16.25 -2.28
CA ASN A 165 9.31 -16.05 -3.61
C ASN A 165 10.61 -15.25 -3.49
N TYR A 166 10.68 -14.37 -2.49
CA TYR A 166 11.83 -13.54 -2.16
C TYR A 166 12.03 -13.49 -0.66
N ASN A 167 13.29 -13.48 -0.19
CA ASN A 167 13.52 -13.02 1.17
C ASN A 167 13.27 -11.51 1.31
N LEU A 168 13.10 -11.00 2.53
CA LEU A 168 12.79 -9.59 2.76
C LEU A 168 13.79 -8.61 2.11
N SER A 169 15.08 -8.93 2.15
CA SER A 169 16.12 -8.07 1.56
C SER A 169 16.04 -8.07 0.03
N GLU A 170 15.81 -9.22 -0.58
CA GLU A 170 15.63 -9.36 -2.04
C GLU A 170 14.38 -8.60 -2.48
N TYR A 171 13.26 -8.81 -1.78
CA TYR A 171 12.01 -8.14 -2.12
C TYR A 171 12.12 -6.62 -1.98
N SER A 172 12.71 -6.14 -0.87
CA SER A 172 12.95 -4.71 -0.67
C SER A 172 13.82 -4.13 -1.78
N THR A 173 14.86 -4.85 -2.24
CA THR A 173 15.70 -4.44 -3.37
C THR A 173 14.89 -4.37 -4.67
N PHE A 174 14.12 -5.41 -4.98
CA PHE A 174 13.26 -5.48 -6.15
C PHE A 174 12.25 -4.33 -6.20
N ILE A 175 11.44 -4.18 -5.14
CA ILE A 175 10.34 -3.22 -5.15
C ILE A 175 10.82 -1.77 -5.14
N ASN A 176 11.96 -1.50 -4.50
CA ASN A 176 12.62 -0.19 -4.64
C ASN A 176 13.10 0.08 -6.06
N GLY A 177 13.59 -0.95 -6.75
CA GLY A 177 14.04 -0.82 -8.12
C GLY A 177 12.88 -0.54 -9.07
N TYR A 178 11.73 -1.15 -8.80
CA TYR A 178 10.48 -0.91 -9.53
C TYR A 178 10.04 0.56 -9.42
N PHE A 179 9.95 1.11 -8.20
CA PHE A 179 9.42 2.47 -7.99
C PHE A 179 10.43 3.61 -8.16
N PHE A 180 11.69 3.39 -7.78
CA PHE A 180 12.74 4.43 -7.80
C PHE A 180 13.80 4.22 -8.89
N GLY A 181 13.69 3.15 -9.68
CA GLY A 181 14.72 2.76 -10.64
C GLY A 181 15.88 1.98 -10.00
N HIS A 182 16.50 1.11 -10.81
CA HIS A 182 17.61 0.26 -10.37
C HIS A 182 18.94 1.02 -10.23
N GLU A 183 19.09 2.18 -10.87
CA GLU A 183 20.32 2.98 -10.86
C GLU A 183 20.51 3.75 -9.54
N ASN A 184 19.42 4.15 -8.89
CA ASN A 184 19.43 4.88 -7.61
C ASN A 184 19.85 4.03 -6.41
N GLN A 185 19.97 2.70 -6.57
CA GLN A 185 20.46 1.79 -5.52
C GLN A 185 21.98 1.62 -5.52
N ILE A 186 22.66 2.15 -6.56
CA ILE A 186 24.09 1.91 -6.80
C ILE A 186 24.97 2.92 -6.05
N GLU A 187 24.47 4.12 -5.71
CA GLU A 187 25.26 5.15 -5.01
C GLU A 187 25.66 4.77 -3.58
N THR A 188 25.03 3.78 -2.94
CA THR A 188 25.46 3.24 -1.64
C THR A 188 26.38 2.02 -1.74
N LYS A 189 26.66 1.48 -2.94
CA LYS A 189 27.48 0.26 -3.12
C LYS A 189 28.66 0.38 -4.10
N LEU A 190 28.94 1.57 -4.65
CA LEU A 190 30.11 1.80 -5.51
C LEU A 190 31.44 1.90 -4.73
N THR A 191 31.84 0.81 -4.08
CA THR A 191 33.26 0.51 -3.83
C THR A 191 33.69 -0.90 -4.27
N LYS A 192 32.88 -1.67 -5.01
CA LYS A 192 33.37 -2.91 -5.64
C LYS A 192 32.94 -3.05 -7.09
N LYS A 193 33.84 -2.65 -7.99
CA LYS A 193 33.87 -2.98 -9.42
C LYS A 193 33.74 -4.49 -9.64
N TRP A 194 32.65 -4.92 -10.27
CA TRP A 194 32.50 -6.25 -10.82
C TRP A 194 31.84 -6.19 -12.20
N TRP A 195 32.57 -5.73 -13.21
CA TRP A 195 32.24 -6.01 -14.62
C TRP A 195 33.54 -6.16 -15.42
N LYS A 196 34.04 -7.41 -15.45
CA LYS A 196 34.72 -8.02 -16.60
C LYS A 196 33.89 -9.27 -16.91
N PHE A 197 33.71 -9.57 -18.20
CA PHE A 197 32.72 -10.51 -18.77
C PHE A 197 31.33 -9.87 -18.77
N TRP A 198 30.83 -9.29 -19.87
CA TRP A 198 30.79 -9.78 -21.25
C TRP A 198 31.28 -8.76 -22.28
#